data_AF-A0A7X2PPB5-F1
#
_entry.id   AF-A0A7X2PPB5-F1
#
_cell.length_a   1.000
_cell.length_b   1.000
_cell.length_c   1.000
_cell.angle_alpha   90.00
_cell.angle_beta   90.00
_cell.angle_gamma   90.00
#
_symmetry.space_group_name_H-M   'P 1'
#
loop_
_entity.id
_entity.type
_entity.pdbx_description
1 polymer ?
#
loop_
_entity_poly.entity_id
_entity_poly.type
_entity_poly.pdbx_seq_one_letter_code
_entity_poly.pdbx_strand_id
1 'polypeptide(L)' 'IAIRSICYVALTFDHRLIDGALADMFTGRVKQLLENWSDSVL' A
#
# COMPACT_ATOMS: atom_id res chain seq x y z
N ILE A 1 14.09 -16.35 -9.98
CA ILE A 1 12.76 -16.90 -9.62
C ILE A 1 12.87 -17.40 -8.18
N ALA A 2 12.03 -16.91 -7.25
CA ALA A 2 12.09 -17.28 -5.84
C ALA A 2 10.69 -17.19 -5.20
N ILE A 3 10.45 -17.93 -4.12
CA ILE A 3 9.23 -17.84 -3.31
C ILE A 3 9.29 -16.56 -2.46
N ARG A 4 8.16 -15.85 -2.35
CA ARG A 4 7.98 -14.62 -1.58
C ARG A 4 6.64 -14.66 -0.87
N SER A 5 6.60 -14.13 0.35
CA SER A 5 5.34 -13.81 1.02
C SER A 5 4.74 -12.57 0.36
N ILE A 6 3.50 -12.68 -0.12
CA ILE A 6 2.78 -11.60 -0.80
C ILE A 6 1.48 -11.32 -0.04
N CYS A 7 1.14 -10.04 0.11
CA CYS A 7 -0.13 -9.58 0.65
C CYS A 7 -0.89 -8.79 -0.41
N TYR A 8 -2.18 -9.08 -0.58
CA TYR A 8 -3.08 -8.28 -1.41
C TYR A 8 -3.81 -7.27 -0.53
N VAL A 9 -3.72 -6.00 -0.91
CA VAL A 9 -4.37 -4.88 -0.20
C VAL A 9 -5.30 -4.18 -1.17
N ALA A 10 -6.51 -3.87 -0.71
CA ALA A 10 -7.50 -3.13 -1.47
C ALA A 10 -7.93 -1.88 -0.67
N LEU A 11 -7.95 -0.73 -1.34
CA LEU A 11 -8.47 0.52 -0.81
C LEU A 11 -9.84 0.81 -1.43
N THR A 12 -10.88 0.90 -0.60
CA THR A 12 -12.18 1.45 -1.00
C THR A 12 -12.24 2.92 -0.60
N PHE A 13 -12.74 3.78 -1.49
CA PHE A 13 -12.86 5.22 -1.24
C PHE A 13 -14.06 5.81 -1.97
N ASP A 14 -14.51 6.98 -1.52
CA ASP A 14 -15.59 7.72 -2.19
C ASP A 14 -15.01 8.57 -3.33
N HIS A 15 -15.32 8.19 -4.57
CA HIS A 15 -14.87 8.87 -5.79
C HIS A 15 -15.39 10.30 -5.94
N ARG A 16 -16.43 10.70 -5.20
CA ARG A 16 -16.93 12.08 -5.21
C ARG A 16 -16.01 13.03 -4.44
N LEU A 17 -15.21 12.47 -3.53
CA LEU A 17 -14.28 13.21 -2.67
C LEU A 17 -12.82 13.00 -3.08
N ILE A 18 -12.47 11.80 -3.55
CA ILE A 18 -11.10 11.40 -3.85
C ILE A 18 -11.04 10.90 -5.30
N ASP A 19 -10.14 11.47 -6.11
CA ASP A 19 -9.89 10.94 -7.44
C ASP A 19 -9.03 9.67 -7.41
N GLY A 20 -9.03 8.93 -8.52
CA GLY A 20 -8.30 7.67 -8.61
C GLY A 20 -6.78 7.84 -8.50
N ALA A 21 -6.21 8.98 -8.91
CA ALA A 21 -4.77 9.21 -8.86
C ALA A 21 -4.30 9.38 -7.41
N LEU A 22 -5.04 10.12 -6.59
CA LEU A 22 -4.75 10.30 -5.18
C LEU A 22 -4.87 8.97 -4.41
N ALA A 23 -5.90 8.18 -4.70
CA ALA A 23 -6.08 6.87 -4.08
C ALA A 23 -4.96 5.88 -4.44
N ASP A 24 -4.50 5.90 -5.69
CA ASP A 24 -3.38 5.07 -6.15
C ASP A 24 -2.07 5.50 -5.47
N MET A 25 -1.78 6.81 -5.43
CA MET A 25 -0.60 7.34 -4.73
C MET A 25 -0.59 6.95 -3.24
N PHE A 26 -1.74 7.02 -2.57
CA PHE A 26 -1.86 6.60 -1.17
C PHE A 26 -1.57 5.11 -1.01
N THR A 27 -2.20 4.26 -1.83
CA THR A 27 -2.02 2.80 -1.77
C THR A 27 -0.59 2.42 -2.11
N GLY A 28 0.03 3.10 -3.08
CA GLY A 28 1.44 2.97 -3.42
C GLY A 28 2.36 3.35 -2.26
N ARG A 29 2.04 4.41 -1.51
CA ARG A 29 2.81 4.78 -0.32
C ARG A 29 2.68 3.73 0.79
N VAL A 30 1.49 3.20 1.03
CA VAL A 30 1.27 2.10 1.99
C VAL A 30 2.08 0.88 1.59
N LYS A 31 2.05 0.49 0.30
CA LYS A 31 2.88 -0.60 -0.23
C LYS A 31 4.37 -0.37 0.08
N GLN A 32 4.91 0.80 -0.26
CA GLN A 32 6.32 1.11 -0.01
C GLN A 32 6.69 1.01 1.48
N LEU A 33 5.81 1.46 2.37
CA LEU A 33 6.04 1.38 3.81
C LEU A 33 6.07 -0.07 4.30
N LEU A 34 5.16 -0.92 3.82
CA LEU A 34 5.11 -2.33 4.21
C LEU A 34 6.27 -3.14 3.61
N GLU A 35 6.66 -2.86 2.36
CA GLU A 35 7.78 -3.55 1.70
C GLU A 35 9.14 -3.20 2.33
N ASN A 36 9.29 -1.99 2.87
CA ASN A 36 10.53 -1.52 3.50
C ASN A 36 10.41 -1.40 5.01
N TRP A 37 9.46 -2.12 5.61
CA TRP A 37 9.27 -2.09 7.05
C TRP A 37 10.53 -2.61 7.75
N SER A 38 11.24 -1.73 8.46
CA SER A 38 12.36 -2.11 9.32
C SER A 38 11.86 -2.20 10.76
N ASP A 39 11.99 -3.35 11.39
CA ASP A 39 11.71 -3.51 12.81
C ASP A 39 12.79 -2.79 13.62
N SER A 40 12.60 -1.49 13.85
CA SER A 40 13.14 -0.78 15.01
C SER A 40 12.09 -0.73 16.12
N VAL A 41 11.33 -1.82 16.26
CA VAL A 41 10.33 -1.98 17.29
C VAL A 41 10.81 -3.06 18.25
N LEU A 42 11.38 -2.58 19.36
CA LEU A 42 11.86 -3.25 20.58
C LEU A 42 13.24 -3.92 20.52
#